data_AF-A0A2T1FV45-F1
#
_entry.id   AF-A0A2T1FV45-F1
#
_cell.length_a   1.000
_cell.length_b   1.000
_cell.length_c   1.000
_cell.angle_alpha   90.00
_cell.angle_beta   90.00
_cell.angle_gamma   90.00
#
_symmetry.space_group_name_H-M   'P 1'
#
loop_
_entity.id
_entity.type
_entity.pdbx_description
1 polymer ?
#
loop_
_entity_poly.entity_id
_entity_poly.type
_entity_poly.pdbx_seq_one_letter_code
_entity_poly.pdbx_strand_id
1 'polypeptide(L)'
;MKSISSYLAVFNSRKMVAILLLGFASGLPYALADDAFRAWLTKTGFDVKTIGWLSLVGLPYSLKFLWSPLVDYFRLPLLGRRRGWILAAQIGLIVAILFLASQMGVIAGLDTAGRNNALQLVAITAVVMAFLSATQDIAVDAYRTDIVSTLEVGAGASVALLGYRVALLLTGWIAFVLADRIGWASVYG
;
A
#
# COMPACT_ATOMS: atom_id res chain seq x y z
N MET A 1 -34.25 22.31 -10.28
CA MET A 1 -33.57 21.78 -9.07
C MET A 1 -33.24 20.31 -9.32
N LYS A 2 -31.96 19.90 -9.31
CA LYS A 2 -31.61 18.48 -9.45
C LYS A 2 -32.02 17.75 -8.15
N SER A 3 -32.82 16.70 -8.27
CA SER A 3 -33.37 15.93 -7.15
C SER A 3 -32.26 15.20 -6.38
N ILE A 4 -32.42 15.01 -5.06
CA ILE A 4 -31.51 14.20 -4.22
C ILE A 4 -31.30 12.79 -4.81
N SER A 5 -32.32 12.24 -5.47
CA SER A 5 -32.25 10.96 -6.20
C SER A 5 -31.16 10.94 -7.29
N SER A 6 -30.97 12.05 -8.02
CA SER A 6 -29.91 12.17 -9.02
C SER A 6 -28.49 12.23 -8.43
N TYR A 7 -28.33 12.66 -7.18
CA TYR A 7 -27.04 12.60 -6.48
C TYR A 7 -26.74 11.19 -5.96
N LEU A 8 -27.75 10.46 -5.50
CA LEU A 8 -27.59 9.06 -5.04
C LEU A 8 -27.35 8.08 -6.21
N ALA A 9 -27.92 8.36 -7.38
CA ALA A 9 -27.71 7.55 -8.59
C ALA A 9 -26.23 7.47 -9.03
N VAL A 10 -25.42 8.50 -8.71
CA VAL A 10 -23.98 8.54 -9.01
C VAL A 10 -23.23 7.37 -8.35
N PHE A 11 -23.61 7.02 -7.11
CA PHE A 11 -23.01 5.93 -6.35
C PHE A 11 -23.30 4.55 -6.92
N ASN A 12 -24.35 4.40 -7.73
CA ASN A 12 -24.76 3.13 -8.30
C ASN A 12 -24.12 2.83 -9.68
N SER A 13 -23.12 3.61 -10.09
CA SER A 13 -22.44 3.43 -11.36
C SER A 13 -21.30 2.40 -11.26
N ARG A 14 -21.07 1.63 -12.34
CA ARG A 14 -19.92 0.69 -12.45
C ARG A 14 -18.57 1.39 -12.20
N LYS A 15 -18.49 2.70 -12.47
CA LYS A 15 -17.31 3.53 -12.18
C LYS A 15 -17.03 3.63 -10.69
N MET A 16 -18.05 3.85 -9.86
CA MET A 16 -17.88 3.97 -8.41
C MET A 16 -17.44 2.66 -7.78
N VAL A 17 -17.93 1.52 -8.28
CA VAL A 17 -17.44 0.20 -7.87
C VAL A 17 -15.96 0.03 -8.23
N ALA A 18 -15.55 0.43 -9.44
CA ALA A 18 -14.14 0.38 -9.83
C ALA A 18 -13.26 1.29 -8.94
N ILE A 19 -13.74 2.49 -8.60
CA ILE A 19 -13.04 3.43 -7.70
C ILE A 19 -12.93 2.85 -6.28
N LEU A 20 -13.99 2.21 -5.78
CA LEU A 20 -13.97 1.53 -4.48
C LEU A 20 -12.92 0.42 -4.46
N LEU A 21 -12.90 -0.42 -5.49
CA LEU A 21 -11.94 -1.52 -5.61
C LEU A 21 -10.50 -1.02 -5.77
N LEU A 22 -10.29 0.07 -6.50
CA LEU A 22 -8.97 0.71 -6.63
C LEU A 22 -8.50 1.33 -5.31
N GLY A 23 -9.41 2.00 -4.57
CA GLY A 23 -9.15 2.50 -3.23
C GLY A 23 -8.82 1.37 -2.26
N PHE A 24 -9.55 0.26 -2.34
CA PHE A 24 -9.27 -0.93 -1.56
C PHE A 24 -7.88 -1.52 -1.90
N ALA A 25 -7.60 -1.75 -3.18
CA ALA A 25 -6.34 -2.34 -3.64
C ALA A 25 -5.11 -1.47 -3.29
N SER A 26 -5.25 -0.14 -3.26
CA SER A 26 -4.17 0.78 -2.86
C SER A 26 -3.94 0.83 -1.35
N GLY A 27 -4.95 0.51 -0.54
CA GLY A 27 -4.84 0.47 0.93
C GLY A 27 -4.12 -0.76 1.47
N LEU A 28 -4.20 -1.91 0.80
CA LEU A 28 -3.60 -3.16 1.28
C LEU A 28 -2.06 -3.06 1.44
N PRO A 29 -1.30 -2.56 0.43
CA PRO A 29 0.15 -2.51 0.53
C PRO A 29 0.61 -1.49 1.58
N TYR A 30 -0.13 -0.40 1.77
CA TYR A 30 0.14 0.57 2.85
C TYR A 30 0.06 -0.08 4.23
N ALA A 31 -1.04 -0.80 4.51
CA ALA A 31 -1.22 -1.47 5.81
C ALA A 31 -0.13 -2.52 6.07
N LEU A 32 0.32 -3.21 5.01
CA LEU A 32 1.42 -4.18 5.10
C LEU A 32 2.79 -3.49 5.31
N ALA A 33 3.01 -2.32 4.70
CA ALA A 33 4.26 -1.58 4.81
C ALA A 33 4.44 -0.84 6.14
N ASP A 34 3.36 -0.47 6.81
CA ASP A 34 3.41 0.31 8.04
C ASP A 34 2.99 -0.53 9.27
N ASP A 35 1.70 -0.83 9.41
CA ASP A 35 1.16 -1.45 10.63
C ASP A 35 1.68 -2.87 10.86
N ALA A 36 1.58 -3.74 9.85
CA ALA A 36 2.02 -5.13 9.96
C ALA A 36 3.55 -5.24 10.13
N PHE A 37 4.30 -4.36 9.47
CA PHE A 37 5.76 -4.34 9.58
C PHE A 37 6.22 -3.94 10.99
N ARG A 38 5.65 -2.88 11.57
CA ARG A 38 5.93 -2.46 12.95
C ARG A 38 5.51 -3.51 13.97
N ALA A 39 4.37 -4.16 13.74
CA ALA A 39 3.91 -5.26 14.57
C ALA A 39 4.88 -6.44 14.57
N TRP A 40 5.37 -6.84 13.39
CA TRP A 40 6.39 -7.87 13.28
C TRP A 40 7.68 -7.50 14.01
N LEU A 41 8.18 -6.26 13.87
CA LEU A 41 9.38 -5.80 14.57
C LEU A 41 9.21 -5.92 16.09
N THR A 42 8.05 -5.52 16.60
CA THR A 42 7.70 -5.60 18.02
C THR A 42 7.65 -7.06 18.49
N LYS A 43 6.99 -7.96 17.74
CA LYS A 43 6.87 -9.39 18.10
C LYS A 43 8.21 -10.13 18.04
N THR A 44 9.10 -9.71 17.15
CA THR A 44 10.44 -10.31 16.98
C THR A 44 11.42 -9.89 18.10
N GLY A 45 11.02 -8.91 18.92
CA GLY A 45 11.79 -8.44 20.07
C GLY A 45 12.84 -7.38 19.74
N PHE A 46 12.69 -6.65 18.63
CA PHE A 46 13.54 -5.49 18.36
C PHE A 46 13.26 -4.38 19.38
N ASP A 47 14.29 -3.62 19.74
CA ASP A 47 14.18 -2.55 20.72
C ASP A 47 13.40 -1.34 20.17
N VAL A 48 12.79 -0.59 21.08
CA VAL A 48 11.92 0.56 20.74
C VAL A 48 12.65 1.62 19.91
N LYS A 49 13.95 1.81 20.15
CA LYS A 49 14.75 2.78 19.37
C LYS A 49 14.89 2.34 17.93
N THR A 50 15.17 1.05 17.67
CA THR A 50 15.21 0.48 16.31
C THR A 50 13.87 0.57 15.62
N ILE A 51 12.77 0.23 16.32
CA ILE A 51 11.41 0.38 15.78
C ILE A 51 11.13 1.84 15.43
N GLY A 52 11.55 2.79 16.28
CA GLY A 52 11.45 4.22 16.03
C GLY A 52 12.19 4.65 14.76
N TRP A 53 13.43 4.20 14.56
CA TRP A 53 14.19 4.47 13.34
C TRP A 53 13.52 3.86 12.09
N LEU A 54 13.00 2.63 12.20
CA LEU A 54 12.33 1.96 11.09
C LEU A 54 10.93 2.52 10.80
N SER A 55 10.33 3.31 11.70
CA SER A 55 9.11 4.06 11.38
C SER A 55 9.31 5.08 10.25
N LEU A 56 10.56 5.50 10.01
CA LEU A 56 10.93 6.35 8.87
C LEU A 56 10.77 5.66 7.51
N VAL A 57 10.56 4.35 7.47
CA VAL A 57 10.18 3.62 6.26
C VAL A 57 8.91 4.21 5.64
N GLY A 58 8.02 4.82 6.44
CA GLY A 58 6.82 5.51 5.94
C GLY A 58 7.08 6.86 5.24
N LEU A 59 8.30 7.42 5.32
CA LEU A 59 8.63 8.73 4.72
C LEU A 59 8.27 8.87 3.23
N PRO A 60 8.42 7.83 2.38
CA PRO A 60 8.01 7.93 0.99
C PRO A 60 6.54 8.36 0.82
N TYR A 61 5.62 7.95 1.70
CA TYR A 61 4.22 8.43 1.59
C TYR A 61 4.07 9.92 1.85
N SER A 62 4.84 10.47 2.79
CA SER A 62 4.84 11.91 3.06
C SER A 62 5.52 12.71 1.94
N LEU A 63 6.54 12.13 1.31
CA LEU A 63 7.35 12.78 0.28
C LEU A 63 6.89 12.48 -1.15
N LYS A 64 5.80 11.72 -1.33
CA LYS A 64 5.31 11.25 -2.65
C LYS A 64 5.08 12.39 -3.66
N PHE A 65 4.77 13.59 -3.18
CA PHE A 65 4.60 14.79 -4.00
C PHE A 65 5.88 15.21 -4.75
N LEU A 66 7.07 14.80 -4.29
CA LEU A 66 8.35 15.16 -4.93
C LEU A 66 8.53 14.47 -6.29
N TRP A 67 8.11 13.20 -6.42
CA TRP A 67 8.25 12.43 -7.66
C TRP A 67 6.95 12.23 -8.41
N SER A 68 5.79 12.64 -7.85
CA SER A 68 4.53 12.59 -8.58
C SER A 68 4.56 13.28 -9.95
N PRO A 69 5.24 14.45 -10.14
CA PRO A 69 5.32 15.06 -11.47
C PRO A 69 6.09 14.20 -12.48
N LEU A 70 7.09 13.43 -12.01
CA LEU A 70 7.86 12.52 -12.87
C LEU A 70 6.97 11.36 -13.33
N VAL A 71 6.19 10.77 -12.42
CA VAL A 71 5.22 9.71 -12.74
C VAL A 71 4.16 10.22 -13.72
N ASP A 72 3.75 11.49 -13.61
CA ASP A 72 2.82 12.13 -14.53
C ASP A 72 3.40 12.40 -15.92
N TYR A 73 4.69 12.74 -15.98
CA TYR A 73 5.39 13.10 -17.21
C TYR A 73 5.78 11.87 -18.03
N PHE A 74 6.37 10.85 -17.38
CA PHE A 74 6.86 9.66 -18.06
C PHE A 74 5.72 8.71 -18.43
N ARG A 75 5.73 8.26 -19.69
CA ARG A 75 4.80 7.24 -20.19
C ARG A 75 5.54 5.91 -20.28
N LEU A 76 5.09 4.93 -19.50
CA LEU A 76 5.56 3.57 -19.68
C LEU A 76 5.09 3.00 -21.03
N PRO A 77 5.92 2.17 -21.69
CA PRO A 77 5.66 1.70 -23.06
C PRO A 77 4.43 0.77 -23.16
N LEU A 78 3.95 0.21 -22.06
CA LEU A 78 2.85 -0.74 -22.01
C LEU A 78 1.59 -0.13 -21.36
N LEU A 79 0.41 -0.43 -21.94
CA LEU A 79 -0.94 -0.11 -21.41
C LEU A 79 -1.27 1.38 -21.22
N GLY A 80 -0.46 2.28 -21.79
CA GLY A 80 -0.68 3.72 -21.73
C GLY A 80 -0.24 4.35 -20.41
N ARG A 81 -0.37 5.68 -20.32
CA ARG A 81 0.28 6.49 -19.28
C ARG A 81 -0.05 6.06 -17.84
N ARG A 82 -1.33 5.90 -17.49
CA ARG A 82 -1.75 5.62 -16.10
C ARG A 82 -1.66 4.14 -15.73
N ARG A 83 -2.23 3.28 -16.59
CA ARG A 83 -2.33 1.84 -16.31
C ARG A 83 -0.98 1.14 -16.34
N GLY A 84 -0.04 1.61 -17.16
CA GLY A 84 1.34 1.12 -17.16
C GLY A 84 2.02 1.32 -15.81
N TRP A 85 1.89 2.51 -15.20
CA TRP A 85 2.46 2.80 -13.87
C TRP A 85 1.79 2.00 -12.76
N ILE A 86 0.46 1.86 -12.79
CA ILE A 86 -0.26 1.01 -11.83
C ILE A 86 0.25 -0.43 -11.91
N LEU A 87 0.39 -0.99 -13.12
CA LEU A 87 0.86 -2.36 -13.30
C LEU A 87 2.33 -2.53 -12.86
N ALA A 88 3.21 -1.60 -13.25
CA ALA A 88 4.62 -1.65 -12.88
C ALA A 88 4.81 -1.58 -11.36
N ALA A 89 4.10 -0.66 -10.69
CA ALA A 89 4.13 -0.55 -9.24
C ALA A 89 3.54 -1.79 -8.56
N GLN A 90 2.43 -2.34 -9.08
CA GLN A 90 1.83 -3.57 -8.57
C GLN A 90 2.79 -4.77 -8.65
N ILE A 91 3.47 -4.96 -9.78
CA ILE A 91 4.44 -6.04 -9.96
C ILE A 91 5.63 -5.84 -9.00
N GLY A 92 6.16 -4.62 -8.93
CA GLY A 92 7.24 -4.30 -8.01
C GLY A 92 6.86 -4.56 -6.55
N LEU A 93 5.63 -4.22 -6.17
CA LEU A 93 5.12 -4.48 -4.82
C LEU A 93 5.02 -5.97 -4.51
N ILE A 94 4.48 -6.77 -5.43
CA ILE A 94 4.43 -8.23 -5.24
C ILE A 94 5.84 -8.78 -5.00
N VAL A 95 6.81 -8.37 -5.81
CA VAL A 95 8.21 -8.80 -5.65
C VAL A 95 8.79 -8.34 -4.31
N ALA A 96 8.56 -7.08 -3.92
CA ALA A 96 9.06 -6.54 -2.66
C ALA A 96 8.43 -7.23 -1.44
N ILE A 97 7.13 -7.52 -1.48
CA ILE A 97 6.39 -8.23 -0.44
C ILE A 97 6.91 -9.66 -0.29
N LEU A 98 7.06 -10.40 -1.40
CA LEU A 98 7.61 -11.76 -1.38
C LEU A 98 9.06 -11.79 -0.87
N PHE A 99 9.86 -10.78 -1.24
CA PHE A 99 11.22 -10.67 -0.75
C PHE A 99 11.26 -10.39 0.75
N LEU A 100 10.40 -9.49 1.24
CA LEU A 100 10.26 -9.22 2.68
C LEU A 100 9.79 -10.47 3.44
N ALA A 101 8.81 -11.21 2.90
CA ALA A 101 8.32 -12.47 3.44
C ALA A 101 9.46 -13.49 3.61
N SER A 102 10.30 -13.63 2.57
CA SER A 102 11.44 -14.55 2.59
C SER A 102 12.46 -14.18 3.67
N GLN A 103 12.75 -12.89 3.84
CA GLN A 103 13.67 -12.39 4.87
C GLN A 103 13.11 -12.63 6.27
N MET A 104 11.82 -12.37 6.48
CA MET A 104 11.14 -12.63 7.75
C MET A 104 11.19 -14.11 8.11
N GLY A 105 11.04 -15.00 7.12
CA GLY A 105 11.18 -16.45 7.30
C GLY A 105 12.58 -16.87 7.74
N VAL A 106 13.63 -16.30 7.14
CA VAL A 106 15.02 -16.55 7.54
C VAL A 106 15.29 -16.03 8.95
N ILE A 107 14.84 -14.81 9.27
CA ILE A 107 15.06 -14.16 10.58
C ILE A 107 14.41 -14.93 11.73
N ALA A 108 13.28 -15.61 11.47
CA ALA A 108 12.59 -16.42 12.47
C ALA A 108 13.47 -17.55 13.03
N GLY A 109 14.45 -18.05 12.26
CA GLY A 109 15.39 -19.11 12.66
C GLY A 109 16.71 -18.61 13.25
N LEU A 110 16.96 -17.29 13.30
CA LEU A 110 18.24 -16.72 13.73
C LEU A 110 18.25 -16.35 15.22
N ASP A 111 19.45 -16.34 15.79
CA ASP A 111 19.78 -15.79 17.11
C ASP A 111 19.80 -14.25 17.10
N THR A 112 19.85 -13.62 18.28
CA THR A 112 19.75 -12.15 18.40
C THR A 112 20.82 -11.39 17.59
N ALA A 113 22.04 -11.93 17.50
CA ALA A 113 23.10 -11.34 16.71
C ALA A 113 22.83 -11.45 15.19
N GLY A 114 22.36 -12.61 14.72
CA GLY A 114 21.95 -12.81 13.33
C GLY A 114 20.79 -11.92 12.90
N ARG A 115 19.80 -11.70 13.78
CA ARG A 115 18.64 -10.82 13.50
C ARG A 115 19.05 -9.38 13.24
N ASN A 116 19.99 -8.85 14.04
CA ASN A 116 20.47 -7.47 13.89
C ASN A 116 21.24 -7.26 12.58
N ASN A 117 22.02 -8.26 12.14
CA ASN A 117 22.73 -8.19 10.86
C ASN A 117 21.76 -8.22 9.66
N ALA A 118 20.70 -9.03 9.73
CA ALA A 118 19.71 -9.11 8.66
C ALA A 118 18.79 -7.87 8.58
N LEU A 119 18.70 -7.09 9.66
CA LEU A 119 17.78 -5.97 9.77
C LEU A 119 18.01 -4.87 8.72
N GLN A 120 19.27 -4.61 8.34
CA GLN A 120 19.57 -3.60 7.32
C GLN A 120 18.91 -3.93 5.97
N LEU A 121 18.96 -5.19 5.56
CA LEU A 121 18.35 -5.63 4.30
C LEU A 121 16.83 -5.56 4.34
N VAL A 122 16.24 -5.93 5.49
CA VAL A 122 14.81 -5.78 5.76
C VAL A 122 14.38 -4.33 5.67
N ALA A 123 15.13 -3.43 6.29
CA ALA A 123 14.86 -1.99 6.26
C ALA A 123 14.88 -1.45 4.83
N ILE A 124 15.89 -1.80 4.03
CA ILE A 124 16.00 -1.38 2.63
C ILE A 124 14.80 -1.90 1.83
N THR A 125 14.44 -3.17 2.02
CA THR A 125 13.31 -3.79 1.32
C THR A 125 11.99 -3.12 1.69
N ALA A 126 11.80 -2.79 2.97
CA ALA A 126 10.63 -2.08 3.47
C ALA A 126 10.55 -0.65 2.89
N VAL A 127 11.67 0.08 2.79
CA VAL A 127 11.72 1.40 2.13
C VAL A 127 11.34 1.30 0.65
N VAL A 128 11.89 0.30 -0.06
CA VAL A 128 11.56 0.06 -1.48
C VAL A 128 10.07 -0.25 -1.63
N MET A 129 9.52 -1.10 -0.77
CA MET A 129 8.09 -1.43 -0.75
C MET A 129 7.23 -0.19 -0.50
N ALA A 130 7.58 0.65 0.48
CA ALA A 130 6.88 1.91 0.77
C ALA A 130 6.95 2.89 -0.42
N PHE A 131 8.11 3.01 -1.06
CA PHE A 131 8.28 3.85 -2.25
C PHE A 131 7.43 3.37 -3.44
N LEU A 132 7.41 2.05 -3.69
CA LEU A 132 6.59 1.45 -4.75
C LEU A 132 5.10 1.62 -4.46
N SER A 133 4.68 1.48 -3.21
CA SER A 133 3.27 1.66 -2.85
C SER A 133 2.85 3.13 -2.92
N ALA A 134 3.69 4.07 -2.46
CA ALA A 134 3.45 5.49 -2.68
C ALA A 134 3.38 5.85 -4.17
N THR A 135 4.18 5.18 -5.01
CA THR A 135 4.12 5.34 -6.48
C THR A 135 2.84 4.78 -7.08
N GLN A 136 2.37 3.62 -6.60
CA GLN A 136 1.08 3.06 -6.97
C GLN A 136 -0.05 4.01 -6.61
N ASP A 137 -0.02 4.57 -5.41
CA ASP A 137 -1.02 5.50 -4.90
C ASP A 137 -1.11 6.75 -5.77
N ILE A 138 0.03 7.35 -6.16
CA ILE A 138 0.08 8.45 -7.15
C ILE A 138 -0.60 8.04 -8.46
N ALA A 139 -0.26 6.88 -9.01
CA ALA A 139 -0.79 6.43 -10.29
C ALA A 139 -2.30 6.15 -10.24
N VAL A 140 -2.79 5.60 -9.13
CA VAL A 140 -4.21 5.33 -8.88
C VAL A 140 -4.98 6.64 -8.66
N ASP A 141 -4.45 7.57 -7.88
CA ASP A 141 -5.04 8.89 -7.66
C ASP A 141 -5.18 9.65 -8.99
N ALA A 142 -4.14 9.64 -9.81
CA ALA A 142 -4.14 10.28 -11.12
C ALA A 142 -5.10 9.58 -12.11
N TYR A 143 -5.20 8.25 -12.05
CA TYR A 143 -6.19 7.52 -12.84
C TYR A 143 -7.63 7.84 -12.40
N ARG A 144 -7.86 8.01 -11.09
CA ARG A 144 -9.16 8.39 -10.55
C ARG A 144 -9.59 9.77 -11.05
N THR A 145 -8.68 10.75 -11.07
CA THR A 145 -9.00 12.08 -11.59
C THR A 145 -9.33 12.06 -13.09
N ASP A 146 -8.75 11.13 -13.86
CA ASP A 146 -9.00 11.01 -15.30
C ASP A 146 -10.39 10.40 -15.63
N ILE A 147 -10.98 9.60 -14.72
CA ILE A 147 -12.25 8.87 -14.99
C ILE A 147 -13.50 9.54 -14.40
N VAL A 148 -13.34 10.40 -13.40
CA VAL A 148 -14.43 11.04 -12.65
C VAL A 148 -14.78 12.38 -13.30
N SER A 149 -16.07 12.61 -13.60
CA SER A 149 -16.52 13.90 -14.14
C SER A 149 -16.55 14.98 -13.06
N THR A 150 -16.57 16.27 -13.42
CA THR A 150 -16.55 17.42 -12.49
C THR A 150 -17.65 17.37 -11.43
N LEU A 151 -18.81 16.77 -11.73
CA LEU A 151 -19.92 16.59 -10.79
C LEU A 151 -19.76 15.40 -9.84
N GLU A 152 -18.86 14.47 -10.17
CA GLU A 152 -18.67 13.21 -9.45
C GLU A 152 -17.42 13.23 -8.55
N VAL A 153 -16.61 14.29 -8.59
CA VAL A 153 -15.30 14.39 -7.88
C VAL A 153 -15.42 14.12 -6.39
N GLY A 154 -16.39 14.77 -5.71
CA GLY A 154 -16.59 14.59 -4.27
C GLY A 154 -17.03 13.17 -3.91
N ALA A 155 -17.95 12.60 -4.68
CA ALA A 155 -18.44 11.23 -4.48
C ALA A 155 -17.32 10.21 -4.73
N GLY A 156 -16.57 10.36 -5.82
CA GLY A 156 -15.45 9.49 -6.18
C GLY A 156 -14.32 9.52 -5.15
N ALA A 157 -13.97 10.70 -4.62
CA ALA A 157 -12.99 10.82 -3.55
C ALA A 157 -13.43 10.10 -2.27
N SER A 158 -14.71 10.27 -1.89
CA SER A 158 -15.27 9.66 -0.68
C SER A 158 -15.33 8.14 -0.79
N VAL A 159 -15.74 7.62 -1.94
CA VAL A 159 -15.79 6.17 -2.22
C VAL A 159 -14.39 5.56 -2.25
N ALA A 160 -13.41 6.24 -2.85
CA ALA A 160 -12.03 5.78 -2.83
C ALA A 160 -11.47 5.71 -1.40
N LEU A 161 -11.71 6.76 -0.61
CA LEU A 161 -11.27 6.81 0.79
C LEU A 161 -11.95 5.73 1.64
N LEU A 162 -13.24 5.46 1.41
CA LEU A 162 -13.95 4.37 2.05
C LEU A 162 -13.28 3.02 1.73
N GLY A 163 -13.04 2.73 0.45
CA GLY A 163 -12.37 1.50 0.04
C GLY A 163 -10.99 1.35 0.68
N TYR A 164 -10.21 2.43 0.69
CA TYR A 164 -8.91 2.48 1.34
C TYR A 164 -8.99 2.18 2.84
N ARG A 165 -9.91 2.83 3.57
CA ARG A 165 -10.09 2.61 5.01
C ARG A 165 -10.55 1.19 5.33
N VAL A 166 -11.45 0.63 4.54
CA VAL A 166 -11.88 -0.76 4.67
C VAL A 166 -10.71 -1.72 4.45
N ALA A 167 -9.85 -1.44 3.46
CA ALA A 167 -8.63 -2.20 3.24
C ALA A 167 -7.70 -2.15 4.46
N LEU A 168 -7.43 -0.97 5.03
CA LEU A 168 -6.59 -0.86 6.23
C LEU A 168 -7.10 -1.72 7.39
N LEU A 169 -8.41 -1.63 7.67
CA LEU A 169 -9.04 -2.37 8.77
C LEU A 169 -8.99 -3.88 8.54
N LEU A 170 -9.33 -4.33 7.33
CA LEU A 170 -9.33 -5.75 6.99
C LEU A 170 -7.92 -6.32 6.94
N THR A 171 -6.97 -5.63 6.31
CA THR A 171 -5.57 -6.07 6.26
C THR A 171 -4.98 -6.16 7.65
N GLY A 172 -5.18 -5.14 8.50
CA GLY A 172 -4.73 -5.20 9.89
C GLY A 172 -5.30 -6.43 10.60
N TRP A 173 -6.63 -6.55 10.64
CA TRP A 173 -7.29 -7.65 11.33
C TRP A 173 -6.86 -9.03 10.80
N ILE A 174 -6.88 -9.23 9.49
CA ILE A 174 -6.50 -10.51 8.85
C ILE A 174 -5.02 -10.81 9.11
N ALA A 175 -4.14 -9.82 8.94
CA ALA A 175 -2.71 -10.00 9.13
C ALA A 175 -2.38 -10.40 10.57
N PHE A 176 -2.98 -9.74 11.58
CA PHE A 176 -2.75 -10.10 12.98
C PHE A 176 -3.29 -11.50 13.32
N VAL A 177 -4.53 -11.81 12.90
CA VAL A 177 -5.14 -13.13 13.18
C VAL A 177 -4.36 -14.26 12.51
N LEU A 178 -3.91 -14.06 11.26
CA LEU A 178 -3.10 -15.05 10.56
C LEU A 178 -1.68 -15.14 11.13
N ALA A 179 -1.06 -14.02 11.50
CA ALA A 179 0.29 -14.00 12.06
C ALA A 179 0.41 -14.80 13.36
N ASP A 180 -0.67 -14.89 14.14
CA ASP A 180 -0.73 -15.72 15.34
C ASP A 180 -0.88 -17.22 15.05
N ARG A 181 -1.39 -17.58 13.86
CA ARG A 181 -1.64 -18.99 13.47
C ARG A 181 -0.52 -19.58 12.60
N ILE A 182 -0.08 -18.84 11.59
CA ILE A 182 0.82 -19.31 10.53
C ILE A 182 2.16 -18.56 10.47
N GLY A 183 2.35 -17.57 11.35
CA GLY A 183 3.57 -16.76 11.42
C GLY A 183 3.63 -15.66 10.34
N TRP A 184 4.40 -14.62 10.61
CA TRP A 184 4.47 -13.43 9.75
C TRP A 184 5.01 -13.69 8.34
N ALA A 185 5.94 -14.64 8.18
CA ALA A 185 6.46 -14.99 6.85
C ALA A 185 5.34 -15.47 5.90
N SER A 186 4.42 -16.28 6.42
CA SER A 186 3.25 -16.79 5.67
C SER A 186 2.13 -15.77 5.50
N VAL A 187 2.15 -14.66 6.26
CA VAL A 187 1.20 -13.55 6.09
C VAL A 187 1.61 -12.66 4.92
N TYR A 188 2.92 -12.53 4.68
CA TYR A 188 3.46 -11.75 3.57
C TYR A 188 3.66 -12.58 2.28
N GLY A 189 3.86 -13.91 2.39
CA GLY A 189 4.06 -14.81 1.24
C GLY A 189 2.77 -15.33 0.64
#